data_AF-A0A914UPI9-F1
#
_entry.id   AF-A0A914UPI9-F1
#
_cell.length_a   1.000
_cell.length_b   1.000
_cell.length_c   1.000
_cell.angle_alpha   90.00
_cell.angle_beta   90.00
_cell.angle_gamma   90.00
#
_symmetry.space_group_name_H-M   'P 1'
#
loop_
_entity.id
_entity.type
_entity.pdbx_description
1 polymer ?
#
loop_
_entity_poly.entity_id
_entity_poly.type
_entity_poly.pdbx_seq_one_letter_code
_entity_poly.pdbx_strand_id
1 'polypeptide(L)'
;MEESMEILESAHANTRVEPESCSVITLIRDIAKMFSLRSASKSDIYKKWMEFLSLKGKEDAPRIESFLGHRFNILFVLAASIFQVRELILEFCEDYAADNVTLVPIVTRLRDKFIVGQLKVLGLLDKLVTGPLWRLAESDIHILDMGGEYRTLIDWLGANVADPSGFLNGVPPTSPNGWKTVVDSRLSSLIADQDPVVNEHLPIIAKQVLLTCKRYFECTLKDYLVGGKYYEAESGPLRNVTKSVLKTNRIPESVFGLTDYLFRRAPNMTMLTREALVLLLKNKTFAWFDTLSLEEKTTQLKLAKERGPALCSLYLQRKKALTEERKERLRKAKEETVRQRMSAVVVRSNLTNQVAVYGLWTNELEVDMGLAKLSKPSEKLRALEAQLKFRKNVLKQPGDRKLFAFSEKRAKHTWQKLKLNLNTLLVAAYSVAPSSDLLQIVGKRIEHRFEEDGEERWWPGTVTPPVRGTGPGGEITYGIVYDTDVQRVYCCTVGDLTVDIDNGDLLVL
;
A
#
# COMPACT_ATOMS: atom_id res chain seq x y z
N MET A 1 -11.33 4.93 17.83
CA MET A 1 -12.42 5.93 17.88
C MET A 1 -13.60 5.47 17.08
N GLU A 2 -13.45 5.16 15.78
CA GLU A 2 -14.54 4.64 14.94
C GLU A 2 -15.15 3.36 15.52
N GLU A 3 -14.32 2.37 15.87
CA GLU A 3 -14.72 1.13 16.54
C GLU A 3 -15.47 1.36 17.87
N SER A 4 -15.17 2.44 18.61
CA SER A 4 -15.82 2.71 19.90
C SER A 4 -17.17 3.39 19.74
N MET A 5 -17.31 4.22 18.71
CA MET A 5 -18.60 4.79 18.35
C MET A 5 -19.51 3.72 17.73
N GLU A 6 -18.96 2.78 16.96
CA GLU A 6 -19.68 1.60 16.46
C GLU A 6 -20.24 0.74 17.61
N ILE A 7 -19.44 0.46 18.64
CA ILE A 7 -19.88 -0.31 19.82
C ILE A 7 -21.04 0.41 20.53
N LEU A 8 -20.96 1.74 20.66
CA LEU A 8 -22.02 2.56 21.27
C LEU A 8 -23.30 2.56 20.43
N GLU A 9 -23.18 2.73 19.12
CA GLU A 9 -24.32 2.77 18.19
C GLU A 9 -24.96 1.39 18.03
N SER A 10 -24.17 0.32 17.99
CA SER A 10 -24.69 -1.06 17.92
C SER A 10 -25.45 -1.44 19.19
N ALA A 11 -24.97 -0.98 20.36
CA ALA A 11 -25.66 -1.15 21.62
C ALA A 11 -26.95 -0.32 21.72
N HIS A 12 -26.99 0.87 21.11
CA HIS A 12 -28.18 1.72 21.07
C HIS A 12 -29.23 1.21 20.07
N ALA A 13 -28.81 0.79 18.87
CA ALA A 13 -29.67 0.34 17.79
C ALA A 13 -30.08 -1.16 17.90
N ASN A 14 -29.59 -1.89 18.90
CA ASN A 14 -29.76 -3.34 19.08
C ASN A 14 -29.47 -4.16 17.80
N THR A 15 -28.58 -3.65 16.94
CA THR A 15 -28.23 -4.23 15.64
C THR A 15 -26.75 -3.97 15.34
N ARG A 16 -26.10 -4.88 14.60
CA ARG A 16 -24.66 -4.74 14.29
C ARG A 16 -24.46 -3.67 13.23
N VAL A 17 -23.76 -2.59 13.59
CA VAL A 17 -23.34 -1.52 12.68
C VAL A 17 -21.94 -1.87 12.16
N GLU A 18 -21.68 -1.73 10.85
CA GLU A 18 -20.32 -1.95 10.30
C GLU A 18 -19.42 -0.72 10.57
N PRO A 19 -18.08 -0.88 10.69
CA PRO A 19 -17.15 0.21 11.02
C PRO A 19 -17.21 1.41 10.05
N GLU A 20 -17.44 1.15 8.76
CA GLU A 20 -17.57 2.17 7.71
C GLU A 20 -18.93 2.91 7.74
N SER A 21 -19.86 2.46 8.60
CA SER A 21 -21.24 2.95 8.70
C SER A 21 -21.58 3.67 10.01
N CYS A 22 -20.58 3.91 10.88
CA CYS A 22 -20.75 4.69 12.12
C CYS A 22 -21.41 6.03 11.80
N SER A 23 -22.62 6.22 12.32
CA SER A 23 -23.57 7.25 11.90
C SER A 23 -23.07 8.65 12.24
N VAL A 24 -22.40 8.86 13.38
CA VAL A 24 -21.84 10.19 13.72
C VAL A 24 -20.62 10.57 12.89
N ILE A 25 -19.71 9.63 12.61
CA ILE A 25 -18.52 9.92 11.78
C ILE A 25 -18.93 10.14 10.33
N THR A 26 -19.87 9.31 9.83
CA THR A 26 -20.46 9.46 8.50
C THR A 26 -21.17 10.81 8.39
N LEU A 27 -21.95 11.19 9.41
CA LEU A 27 -22.59 12.51 9.47
C LEU A 27 -21.57 13.66 9.39
N ILE A 28 -20.49 13.60 10.17
CA ILE A 28 -19.44 14.63 10.14
C ILE A 28 -18.81 14.73 8.74
N ARG A 29 -18.51 13.58 8.11
CA ARG A 29 -17.95 13.53 6.75
C ARG A 29 -18.93 14.07 5.71
N ASP A 30 -20.20 13.68 5.78
CA ASP A 30 -21.26 14.12 4.87
C ASP A 30 -21.47 15.63 4.98
N ILE A 31 -21.57 16.17 6.20
CA ILE A 31 -21.71 17.62 6.43
C ILE A 31 -20.47 18.37 5.92
N ALA A 32 -19.25 17.90 6.24
CA ALA A 32 -18.04 18.54 5.73
C ALA A 32 -17.99 18.49 4.20
N LYS A 33 -18.44 17.39 3.58
CA LYS A 33 -18.52 17.27 2.12
C LYS A 33 -19.53 18.23 1.52
N MET A 34 -20.68 18.47 2.15
CA MET A 34 -21.74 19.31 1.57
C MET A 34 -21.57 20.81 1.86
N PHE A 35 -21.08 21.15 3.06
CA PHE A 35 -21.10 22.50 3.60
C PHE A 35 -19.70 23.14 3.74
N SER A 36 -18.62 22.51 3.23
CA SER A 36 -17.28 23.12 3.21
C SER A 36 -16.83 23.52 1.80
N LEU A 37 -16.19 24.69 1.68
CA LEU A 37 -15.73 25.24 0.40
C LEU A 37 -14.82 24.30 -0.41
N ARG A 38 -13.88 23.63 0.26
CA ARG A 38 -12.89 22.75 -0.40
C ARG A 38 -13.41 21.35 -0.67
N SER A 39 -14.26 20.79 0.20
CA SER A 39 -14.74 19.41 0.06
C SER A 39 -16.01 19.31 -0.78
N ALA A 40 -16.74 20.42 -0.96
CA ALA A 40 -17.97 20.48 -1.74
C ALA A 40 -17.86 20.07 -3.21
N SER A 41 -16.66 19.97 -3.79
CA SER A 41 -16.39 19.22 -5.04
C SER A 41 -17.52 19.30 -6.10
N LYS A 42 -17.94 20.52 -6.49
CA LYS A 42 -19.04 20.83 -7.46
C LYS A 42 -20.49 20.79 -6.93
N SER A 43 -20.72 20.58 -5.64
CA SER A 43 -22.03 20.73 -5.00
C SER A 43 -22.40 22.22 -4.91
N ASP A 44 -23.58 22.57 -5.43
CA ASP A 44 -24.15 23.92 -5.33
C ASP A 44 -24.67 24.23 -3.90
N ILE A 45 -24.71 23.21 -3.03
CA ILE A 45 -25.22 23.30 -1.66
C ILE A 45 -24.40 24.29 -0.83
N TYR A 46 -23.07 24.29 -0.96
CA TYR A 46 -22.23 25.22 -0.22
C TYR A 46 -22.56 26.69 -0.54
N LYS A 47 -22.80 27.01 -1.81
CA LYS A 47 -23.15 28.37 -2.23
C LYS A 47 -24.51 28.77 -1.66
N LYS A 48 -25.51 27.91 -1.83
CA LYS A 48 -26.86 28.10 -1.28
C LYS A 48 -26.85 28.25 0.25
N TRP A 49 -26.01 27.48 0.93
CA TRP A 49 -25.80 27.59 2.37
C TRP A 49 -25.24 28.97 2.77
N MET A 50 -24.23 29.47 2.05
CA MET A 50 -23.67 30.80 2.31
C MET A 50 -24.71 31.91 2.04
N GLU A 51 -25.52 31.77 0.99
CA GLU A 51 -26.64 32.67 0.69
C GLU A 51 -27.70 32.63 1.81
N PHE A 52 -28.08 31.44 2.28
CA PHE A 52 -28.99 31.27 3.41
C PHE A 52 -28.49 31.94 4.69
N LEU A 53 -27.20 31.76 5.03
CA LEU A 53 -26.60 32.42 6.18
C LEU A 53 -26.63 33.95 6.04
N SER A 54 -26.40 34.47 4.83
CA SER A 54 -26.50 35.90 4.56
C SER A 54 -27.93 36.42 4.75
N LEU A 55 -28.94 35.70 4.22
CA LEU A 55 -30.35 36.03 4.38
C LEU A 55 -30.82 36.03 5.85
N LYS A 56 -30.28 35.13 6.68
CA LYS A 56 -30.59 35.06 8.12
C LYS A 56 -29.74 36.02 8.98
N GLY A 57 -28.83 36.79 8.38
CA GLY A 57 -27.90 37.66 9.12
C GLY A 57 -26.94 36.88 10.04
N LYS A 58 -26.57 35.65 9.64
CA LYS A 58 -25.73 34.70 10.41
C LYS A 58 -24.40 34.43 9.70
N GLU A 59 -23.84 35.41 9.01
CA GLU A 59 -22.56 35.26 8.29
C GLU A 59 -21.37 34.95 9.22
N ASP A 60 -21.47 35.36 10.48
CA ASP A 60 -20.50 35.08 11.54
C ASP A 60 -20.64 33.67 12.15
N ALA A 61 -21.58 32.85 11.67
CA ALA A 61 -21.73 31.49 12.12
C ALA A 61 -20.41 30.69 11.90
N PRO A 62 -20.09 29.76 12.81
CA PRO A 62 -18.92 28.89 12.69
C PRO A 62 -18.85 28.23 11.31
N ARG A 63 -17.77 28.49 10.59
CA ARG A 63 -17.53 27.85 9.30
C ARG A 63 -17.25 26.36 9.50
N ILE A 64 -17.92 25.53 8.70
CA ILE A 64 -17.65 24.10 8.60
C ILE A 64 -16.36 23.93 7.80
N GLU A 65 -15.34 23.40 8.47
CA GLU A 65 -14.04 23.14 7.84
C GLU A 65 -14.12 21.99 6.83
N SER A 66 -13.11 21.91 5.97
CA SER A 66 -12.97 20.79 5.04
C SER A 66 -12.60 19.50 5.78
N PHE A 67 -12.86 18.35 5.17
CA PHE A 67 -12.32 17.06 5.64
C PHE A 67 -11.08 16.64 4.80
N LEU A 68 -10.86 17.25 3.62
CA LEU A 68 -9.71 16.98 2.73
C LEU A 68 -8.37 17.53 3.23
N GLY A 69 -7.40 16.64 3.44
CA GLY A 69 -6.03 17.00 3.85
C GLY A 69 -5.86 17.29 5.34
N HIS A 70 -6.75 16.77 6.18
CA HIS A 70 -6.83 17.12 7.58
C HIS A 70 -6.20 16.10 8.54
N ARG A 71 -5.83 16.62 9.71
CA ARG A 71 -5.05 15.99 10.78
C ARG A 71 -5.94 15.25 11.76
N PHE A 72 -5.34 14.55 12.72
CA PHE A 72 -6.07 13.76 13.73
C PHE A 72 -7.16 14.54 14.49
N ASN A 73 -7.04 15.87 14.61
CA ASN A 73 -7.96 16.70 15.40
C ASN A 73 -9.21 17.17 14.63
N ILE A 74 -9.26 17.06 13.29
CA ILE A 74 -10.33 17.68 12.49
C ILE A 74 -11.73 17.12 12.79
N LEU A 75 -11.80 15.82 13.10
CA LEU A 75 -13.06 15.17 13.43
C LEU A 75 -13.74 15.85 14.61
N PHE A 76 -12.96 16.19 15.64
CA PHE A 76 -13.42 16.86 16.85
C PHE A 76 -13.77 18.32 16.59
N VAL A 77 -12.95 19.04 15.82
CA VAL A 77 -13.23 20.43 15.40
C VAL A 77 -14.54 20.53 14.65
N LEU A 78 -14.78 19.60 13.73
CA LEU A 78 -16.03 19.53 12.96
C LEU A 78 -17.21 19.15 13.85
N ALA A 79 -17.06 18.18 14.76
CA ALA A 79 -18.13 17.83 15.70
C ALA A 79 -18.57 19.05 16.53
N ALA A 80 -17.62 19.83 17.07
CA ALA A 80 -17.92 21.06 17.81
C ALA A 80 -18.63 22.10 16.93
N SER A 81 -18.19 22.26 15.69
CA SER A 81 -18.77 23.24 14.75
C SER A 81 -20.19 22.84 14.35
N ILE A 82 -20.39 21.58 13.98
CA ILE A 82 -21.68 21.00 13.59
C ILE A 82 -22.67 21.09 14.74
N PHE A 83 -22.26 20.78 15.96
CA PHE A 83 -23.11 20.90 17.14
C PHE A 83 -23.62 22.35 17.30
N GLN A 84 -22.74 23.35 17.16
CA GLN A 84 -23.13 24.76 17.31
C GLN A 84 -24.08 25.24 16.21
N VAL A 85 -23.88 24.81 14.95
CA VAL A 85 -24.73 25.25 13.83
C VAL A 85 -25.86 24.27 13.48
N ARG A 86 -26.10 23.26 14.32
CA ARG A 86 -27.06 22.18 14.07
C ARG A 86 -28.44 22.69 13.67
N GLU A 87 -29.00 23.61 14.44
CA GLU A 87 -30.33 24.17 14.18
C GLU A 87 -30.39 24.93 12.85
N LEU A 88 -29.32 25.67 12.51
CA LEU A 88 -29.24 26.37 11.22
C LEU A 88 -29.15 25.38 10.05
N ILE A 89 -28.46 24.25 10.21
CA ILE A 89 -28.40 23.19 9.18
C ILE A 89 -29.79 22.54 9.02
N LEU A 90 -30.50 22.28 10.12
CA LEU A 90 -31.85 21.72 10.07
C LEU A 90 -32.81 22.67 9.36
N GLU A 91 -32.80 23.95 9.75
CA GLU A 91 -33.62 25.01 9.12
C GLU A 91 -33.30 25.16 7.63
N PHE A 92 -32.02 25.19 7.25
CA PHE A 92 -31.63 25.22 5.85
C PHE A 92 -32.14 24.00 5.06
N CYS A 93 -32.06 22.81 5.65
CA CYS A 93 -32.52 21.60 4.99
C CYS A 93 -34.05 21.57 4.86
N GLU A 94 -34.78 22.14 5.81
CA GLU A 94 -36.24 22.30 5.74
C GLU A 94 -36.64 23.32 4.66
N ASP A 95 -35.96 24.46 4.59
CA ASP A 95 -36.27 25.56 3.66
C ASP A 95 -35.85 25.26 2.20
N TYR A 96 -34.70 24.60 1.99
CA TYR A 96 -34.08 24.48 0.66
C TYR A 96 -33.94 23.05 0.14
N ALA A 97 -34.19 22.04 0.97
CA ALA A 97 -33.79 20.66 0.66
C ALA A 97 -34.86 19.59 0.91
N ALA A 98 -36.14 19.97 1.06
CA ALA A 98 -37.23 19.00 1.20
C ALA A 98 -37.22 17.92 0.10
N ASP A 99 -36.80 18.28 -1.12
CA ASP A 99 -36.72 17.36 -2.28
C ASP A 99 -35.30 16.81 -2.55
N ASN A 100 -34.28 17.24 -1.80
CA ASN A 100 -32.91 16.79 -2.03
C ASN A 100 -32.63 15.50 -1.26
N VAL A 101 -32.73 14.38 -1.96
CA VAL A 101 -32.49 13.01 -1.44
C VAL A 101 -31.14 12.89 -0.71
N THR A 102 -30.13 13.70 -1.07
CA THR A 102 -28.80 13.64 -0.44
C THR A 102 -28.74 14.29 0.95
N LEU A 103 -29.69 15.18 1.28
CA LEU A 103 -29.75 15.88 2.57
C LEU A 103 -30.67 15.18 3.58
N VAL A 104 -31.59 14.32 3.11
CA VAL A 104 -32.50 13.54 3.98
C VAL A 104 -31.74 12.72 5.04
N PRO A 105 -30.68 11.94 4.71
CA PRO A 105 -29.94 11.18 5.73
C PRO A 105 -29.23 12.08 6.76
N ILE A 106 -28.82 13.29 6.37
CA ILE A 106 -28.18 14.26 7.25
C ILE A 106 -29.20 14.79 8.27
N VAL A 107 -30.39 15.17 7.80
CA VAL A 107 -31.48 15.65 8.67
C VAL A 107 -31.90 14.58 9.67
N THR A 108 -32.11 13.34 9.21
CA THR A 108 -32.49 12.22 10.08
C THR A 108 -31.47 12.02 11.20
N ARG A 109 -30.17 12.01 10.88
CA ARG A 109 -29.11 11.84 11.87
C ARG A 109 -28.92 13.04 12.78
N LEU A 110 -29.11 14.28 12.30
CA LEU A 110 -29.04 15.47 13.15
C LEU A 110 -30.21 15.57 14.13
N ARG A 111 -31.35 14.94 13.84
CA ARG A 111 -32.49 14.86 14.76
C ARG A 111 -32.34 13.78 15.83
N ASP A 112 -31.52 12.77 15.57
CA ASP A 112 -31.22 11.70 16.54
C ASP A 112 -30.46 12.24 17.75
N LYS A 113 -31.07 12.12 18.94
CA LYS A 113 -30.53 12.63 20.21
C LYS A 113 -29.28 11.89 20.66
N PHE A 114 -29.14 10.62 20.30
CA PHE A 114 -27.95 9.84 20.62
C PHE A 114 -26.75 10.33 19.81
N ILE A 115 -26.94 10.56 18.50
CA ILE A 115 -25.92 11.13 17.61
C ILE A 115 -25.52 12.55 18.07
N VAL A 116 -26.49 13.36 18.49
CA VAL A 116 -26.24 14.69 19.04
C VAL A 116 -25.38 14.61 20.31
N GLY A 117 -25.65 13.64 21.19
CA GLY A 117 -24.81 13.36 22.36
C GLY A 117 -23.38 12.98 21.98
N GLN A 118 -23.19 12.18 20.94
CA GLN A 118 -21.86 11.85 20.41
C GLN A 118 -21.14 13.07 19.84
N LEU A 119 -21.83 13.94 19.08
CA LEU A 119 -21.28 15.21 18.59
C LEU A 119 -20.83 16.12 19.73
N LYS A 120 -21.62 16.21 20.81
CA LYS A 120 -21.29 16.98 22.02
C LYS A 120 -20.02 16.47 22.69
N VAL A 121 -19.92 15.15 22.93
CA VAL A 121 -18.71 14.53 23.51
C VAL A 121 -17.47 14.73 22.63
N LEU A 122 -17.60 14.53 21.31
CA LEU A 122 -16.49 14.76 20.38
C LEU A 122 -16.10 16.24 20.32
N GLY A 123 -17.06 17.16 20.38
CA GLY A 123 -16.80 18.59 20.41
C GLY A 123 -16.10 19.03 21.71
N LEU A 124 -16.46 18.45 22.86
CA LEU A 124 -15.76 18.69 24.12
C LEU A 124 -14.31 18.18 24.06
N LEU A 125 -14.06 17.04 23.39
CA LEU A 125 -12.70 16.57 23.15
C LEU A 125 -11.86 17.52 22.26
N ASP A 126 -12.46 18.25 21.33
CA ASP A 126 -11.75 19.35 20.63
C ASP A 126 -11.28 20.40 21.63
N LYS A 127 -12.21 20.91 22.43
CA LYS A 127 -11.97 22.06 23.30
C LYS A 127 -11.06 21.76 24.48
N LEU A 128 -11.18 20.58 25.07
CA LEU A 128 -10.48 20.20 26.29
C LEU A 128 -9.20 19.42 26.02
N VAL A 129 -9.14 18.67 24.92
CA VAL A 129 -8.03 17.73 24.66
C VAL A 129 -7.27 18.04 23.39
N THR A 130 -7.86 17.76 22.23
CA THR A 130 -7.12 17.70 20.97
C THR A 130 -6.70 19.09 20.48
N GLY A 131 -7.53 20.11 20.65
CA GLY A 131 -7.20 21.51 20.35
C GLY A 131 -6.08 22.06 21.23
N PRO A 132 -6.20 22.01 22.58
CA PRO A 132 -5.11 22.39 23.48
C PRO A 132 -3.82 21.63 23.21
N LEU A 133 -3.87 20.31 23.01
CA LEU A 133 -2.70 19.50 22.70
C LEU A 133 -2.05 19.92 21.37
N TRP A 134 -2.85 20.24 20.35
CA TRP A 134 -2.35 20.74 19.07
C TRP A 134 -1.61 22.08 19.23
N ARG A 135 -2.19 23.01 20.00
CA ARG A 135 -1.55 24.31 20.32
C ARG A 135 -0.24 24.11 21.10
N LEU A 136 -0.23 23.17 22.03
CA LEU A 136 0.96 22.82 22.82
C LEU A 136 2.06 22.26 21.92
N ALA A 137 1.72 21.36 20.99
CA ALA A 137 2.66 20.82 20.02
C ALA A 137 3.21 21.89 19.04
N GLU A 138 2.45 22.95 18.77
CA GLU A 138 2.88 24.09 17.95
C GLU A 138 3.60 25.20 18.76
N SER A 139 3.64 25.09 20.09
CA SER A 139 4.37 26.02 20.95
C SER A 139 5.89 25.75 20.95
N ASP A 140 6.67 26.60 21.61
CA ASP A 140 8.14 26.49 21.67
C ASP A 140 8.66 25.48 22.71
N ILE A 141 7.79 24.68 23.32
CA ILE A 141 8.17 23.65 24.31
C ILE A 141 9.08 22.58 23.69
N HIS A 142 10.12 22.13 24.39
CA HIS A 142 11.00 21.10 23.86
C HIS A 142 10.27 19.74 23.76
N ILE A 143 10.60 18.91 22.76
CA ILE A 143 9.90 17.63 22.53
C ILE A 143 9.95 16.68 23.73
N LEU A 144 11.05 16.69 24.49
CA LEU A 144 11.21 15.86 25.70
C LEU A 144 10.36 16.37 26.87
N ASP A 145 10.10 17.69 26.92
CA ASP A 145 9.32 18.32 27.98
C ASP A 145 7.81 18.01 27.81
N MET A 146 7.39 17.55 26.63
CA MET A 146 6.03 17.06 26.36
C MET A 146 5.68 15.79 27.17
N GLY A 147 6.66 15.05 27.69
CA GLY A 147 6.41 13.83 28.47
C GLY A 147 5.58 14.09 29.72
N GLY A 148 5.82 15.21 30.42
CA GLY A 148 4.99 15.63 31.56
C GLY A 148 3.54 15.87 31.18
N GLU A 149 3.33 16.56 30.05
CA GLU A 149 2.01 16.91 29.52
C GLU A 149 1.20 15.66 29.13
N TYR A 150 1.86 14.68 28.51
CA TYR A 150 1.24 13.42 28.15
C TYR A 150 0.80 12.61 29.37
N ARG A 151 1.56 12.64 30.48
CA ARG A 151 1.19 11.98 31.74
C ARG A 151 -0.02 12.64 32.37
N THR A 152 0.00 13.98 32.50
CA THR A 152 -1.14 14.76 32.98
C THR A 152 -2.41 14.45 32.18
N LEU A 153 -2.30 14.35 30.85
CA LEU A 153 -3.44 13.98 30.00
C LEU A 153 -3.96 12.58 30.32
N ILE A 154 -3.09 11.58 30.45
CA ILE A 154 -3.50 10.19 30.71
C ILE A 154 -4.13 10.04 32.10
N ASP A 155 -3.57 10.70 33.11
CA ASP A 155 -4.12 10.70 34.47
C ASP A 155 -5.49 11.36 34.50
N TRP A 156 -5.62 12.52 33.84
CA TRP A 156 -6.90 13.22 33.72
C TRP A 156 -7.93 12.39 32.94
N LEU A 157 -7.54 11.72 31.85
CA LEU A 157 -8.42 10.79 31.14
C LEU A 157 -8.84 9.62 32.03
N GLY A 158 -7.93 9.07 32.83
CA GLY A 158 -8.22 8.01 33.80
C GLY A 158 -9.26 8.42 34.83
N ALA A 159 -9.13 9.62 35.41
CA ALA A 159 -10.10 10.17 36.34
C ALA A 159 -11.49 10.36 35.70
N ASN A 160 -11.53 10.89 34.47
CA ASN A 160 -12.80 11.15 33.77
C ASN A 160 -13.45 9.90 33.17
N VAL A 161 -12.71 8.79 33.02
CA VAL A 161 -13.30 7.48 32.71
C VAL A 161 -14.06 6.92 33.91
N ALA A 162 -13.56 7.13 35.13
CA ALA A 162 -14.28 6.75 36.34
C ALA A 162 -15.53 7.61 36.55
N ASP A 163 -15.36 8.93 36.44
CA ASP A 163 -16.43 9.92 36.56
C ASP A 163 -16.31 11.02 35.47
N PRO A 164 -17.15 10.99 34.41
CA PRO A 164 -17.09 11.94 33.30
C PRO A 164 -17.67 13.31 33.64
N SER A 165 -18.18 13.53 34.86
CA SER A 165 -18.86 14.78 35.24
C SER A 165 -17.97 16.01 35.05
N GLY A 166 -16.68 15.92 35.41
CA GLY A 166 -15.71 17.00 35.19
C GLY A 166 -15.56 17.35 33.71
N PHE A 167 -15.36 16.34 32.87
CA PHE A 167 -15.28 16.48 31.42
C PHE A 167 -16.54 17.10 30.80
N LEU A 168 -17.73 16.62 31.18
CA LEU A 168 -19.01 17.12 30.66
C LEU A 168 -19.27 18.58 31.07
N ASN A 169 -18.76 19.00 32.23
CA ASN A 169 -18.81 20.38 32.70
C ASN A 169 -17.70 21.28 32.11
N GLY A 170 -16.88 20.77 31.19
CA GLY A 170 -15.85 21.56 30.52
C GLY A 170 -14.57 21.76 31.33
N VAL A 171 -14.30 20.96 32.35
CA VAL A 171 -13.09 21.08 33.18
C VAL A 171 -11.89 20.48 32.43
N PRO A 172 -10.86 21.27 32.07
CA PRO A 172 -9.73 20.76 31.30
C PRO A 172 -8.66 20.08 32.17
N PRO A 173 -7.69 19.37 31.55
CA PRO A 173 -6.47 18.94 32.22
C PRO A 173 -5.68 20.10 32.82
N THR A 174 -5.18 19.92 34.05
CA THR A 174 -4.32 20.91 34.73
C THR A 174 -2.86 20.67 34.38
N SER A 175 -2.30 21.51 33.52
CA SER A 175 -0.93 21.38 33.01
C SER A 175 0.03 22.42 33.60
N PRO A 176 1.29 22.02 33.88
CA PRO A 176 2.33 22.95 34.29
C PRO A 176 2.85 23.85 33.15
N ASN A 177 2.84 23.42 31.87
CA ASN A 177 3.43 24.19 30.76
C ASN A 177 2.40 24.90 29.85
N GLY A 178 1.20 25.16 30.36
CA GLY A 178 0.25 26.06 29.67
C GLY A 178 -0.70 25.36 28.71
N TRP A 179 -1.29 24.23 29.13
CA TRP A 179 -2.50 23.70 28.52
C TRP A 179 -3.63 24.74 28.57
N LYS A 180 -3.80 25.45 27.45
CA LYS A 180 -4.78 26.53 27.33
C LYS A 180 -6.02 26.02 26.62
N THR A 181 -7.09 25.86 27.40
CA THR A 181 -8.45 25.77 26.85
C THR A 181 -8.91 27.17 26.48
N VAL A 182 -9.39 27.32 25.25
CA VAL A 182 -9.96 28.59 24.78
C VAL A 182 -11.44 28.54 25.10
N VAL A 183 -11.89 29.46 25.96
CA VAL A 183 -13.30 29.66 26.26
C VAL A 183 -13.87 30.52 25.12
N ASP A 184 -14.53 29.87 24.18
CA ASP A 184 -15.20 30.49 23.04
C ASP A 184 -16.69 30.10 23.01
N SER A 185 -17.44 30.72 22.09
CA SER A 185 -18.87 30.43 21.91
C SER A 185 -19.17 28.95 21.68
N ARG A 186 -18.22 28.20 21.09
CA ARG A 186 -18.35 26.76 20.83
C ARG A 186 -18.33 26.00 22.16
N LEU A 187 -17.35 26.24 23.02
CA LEU A 187 -17.29 25.60 24.34
C LEU A 187 -18.53 25.96 25.18
N SER A 188 -18.93 27.23 25.18
CA SER A 188 -20.13 27.67 25.88
C SER A 188 -21.39 26.95 25.37
N SER A 189 -21.54 26.77 24.05
CA SER A 189 -22.68 26.05 23.47
C SER A 189 -22.71 24.56 23.86
N LEU A 190 -21.53 23.93 23.95
CA LEU A 190 -21.41 22.52 24.33
C LEU A 190 -21.75 22.29 25.80
N ILE A 191 -21.48 23.24 26.68
CA ILE A 191 -21.76 23.10 28.12
C ILE A 191 -23.20 23.55 28.45
N ALA A 192 -23.71 24.58 27.77
CA ALA A 192 -25.01 25.16 28.07
C ALA A 192 -26.20 24.28 27.66
N ASP A 193 -26.00 23.30 26.78
CA ASP A 193 -27.06 22.42 26.30
C ASP A 193 -27.61 21.51 27.42
N GLN A 194 -28.89 21.71 27.76
CA GLN A 194 -29.60 20.98 28.81
C GLN A 194 -30.69 20.04 28.29
N ASP A 195 -30.64 19.59 27.03
CA ASP A 195 -31.60 18.62 26.51
C ASP A 195 -31.62 17.35 27.38
N PRO A 196 -32.74 17.05 28.08
CA PRO A 196 -32.81 15.94 29.04
C PRO A 196 -32.52 14.58 28.40
N VAL A 197 -32.96 14.38 27.15
CA VAL A 197 -32.83 13.11 26.43
C VAL A 197 -31.40 12.90 25.96
N VAL A 198 -30.73 13.97 25.54
CA VAL A 198 -29.29 13.92 25.22
C VAL A 198 -28.49 13.63 26.50
N ASN A 199 -28.82 14.33 27.58
CA ASN A 199 -28.07 14.26 28.84
C ASN A 199 -28.15 12.90 29.54
N GLU A 200 -29.22 12.13 29.35
CA GLU A 200 -29.35 10.77 29.88
C GLU A 200 -28.23 9.83 29.39
N HIS A 201 -27.87 9.92 28.11
CA HIS A 201 -26.88 9.03 27.49
C HIS A 201 -25.43 9.56 27.53
N LEU A 202 -25.25 10.86 27.80
CA LEU A 202 -23.93 11.51 27.79
C LEU A 202 -22.88 10.83 28.67
N PRO A 203 -23.16 10.43 29.94
CA PRO A 203 -22.15 9.80 30.78
C PRO A 203 -21.63 8.48 30.19
N ILE A 204 -22.51 7.69 29.55
CA ILE A 204 -22.14 6.40 28.94
C ILE A 204 -21.28 6.63 27.70
N ILE A 205 -21.70 7.55 26.82
CA ILE A 205 -20.95 7.93 25.62
C ILE A 205 -19.58 8.47 26.00
N ALA A 206 -19.53 9.41 26.96
CA ALA A 206 -18.29 10.03 27.43
C ALA A 206 -17.32 8.99 28.00
N LYS A 207 -17.77 8.10 28.90
CA LYS A 207 -16.91 7.05 29.48
C LYS A 207 -16.26 6.18 28.41
N GLN A 208 -17.04 5.69 27.46
CA GLN A 208 -16.55 4.81 26.41
C GLN A 208 -15.56 5.53 25.48
N VAL A 209 -15.89 6.77 25.09
CA VAL A 209 -15.02 7.59 24.24
C VAL A 209 -13.71 7.94 24.94
N LEU A 210 -13.76 8.38 26.19
CA LEU A 210 -12.59 8.73 26.99
C LEU A 210 -11.70 7.53 27.25
N LEU A 211 -12.27 6.34 27.48
CA LEU A 211 -11.52 5.09 27.65
C LEU A 211 -10.72 4.76 26.39
N THR A 212 -11.35 4.92 25.23
CA THR A 212 -10.68 4.71 23.94
C THR A 212 -9.61 5.76 23.69
N CYS A 213 -9.86 7.03 23.98
CA CYS A 213 -8.86 8.09 23.90
C CYS A 213 -7.65 7.75 24.80
N LYS A 214 -7.89 7.32 26.03
CA LYS A 214 -6.85 6.92 26.98
C LYS A 214 -5.98 5.80 26.40
N ARG A 215 -6.59 4.70 25.95
CA ARG A 215 -5.88 3.56 25.33
C ARG A 215 -5.07 3.99 24.11
N TYR A 216 -5.64 4.86 23.27
CA TYR A 216 -4.94 5.39 22.09
C TYR A 216 -3.69 6.18 22.49
N PHE A 217 -3.81 7.09 23.46
CA PHE A 217 -2.68 7.89 23.93
C PHE A 217 -1.64 7.06 24.66
N GLU A 218 -2.05 6.09 25.50
CA GLU A 218 -1.13 5.15 26.15
C GLU A 218 -0.29 4.36 25.13
N CYS A 219 -0.92 3.90 24.03
CA CYS A 219 -0.22 3.17 22.98
C CYS A 219 0.69 4.07 22.14
N THR A 220 0.18 5.22 21.71
CA THR A 220 0.87 6.14 20.78
C THR A 220 2.02 6.86 21.45
N LEU A 221 1.88 7.19 22.74
CA LEU A 221 2.84 7.98 23.50
C LEU A 221 3.74 7.11 24.39
N LYS A 222 3.67 5.78 24.27
CA LYS A 222 4.39 4.81 25.11
C LYS A 222 5.86 5.15 25.36
N ASP A 223 6.56 5.71 24.36
CA ASP A 223 7.97 6.05 24.47
C ASP A 223 8.23 7.19 25.46
N TYR A 224 7.24 8.04 25.75
CA TYR A 224 7.31 9.16 26.70
C TYR A 224 6.70 8.82 28.08
N LEU A 225 6.04 7.67 28.20
CA LEU A 225 5.38 7.23 29.44
C LEU A 225 6.30 6.34 30.27
N VAL A 226 5.87 5.97 31.48
CA VAL A 226 6.67 5.15 32.42
C VAL A 226 7.19 3.89 31.71
N GLY A 227 8.51 3.66 31.78
CA GLY A 227 9.18 2.54 31.09
C GLY A 227 9.49 2.78 29.60
N GLY A 228 9.11 3.93 29.06
CA GLY A 228 9.40 4.36 27.69
C GLY A 228 10.81 4.91 27.50
N LYS A 229 11.31 4.87 26.27
CA LYS A 229 12.68 5.28 25.89
C LYS A 229 13.03 6.73 26.27
N TYR A 230 12.04 7.62 26.27
CA TYR A 230 12.18 9.05 26.52
C TYR A 230 11.62 9.49 27.88
N TYR A 231 11.23 8.55 28.74
CA TYR A 231 10.63 8.85 30.04
C TYR A 231 11.58 9.60 31.00
N GLU A 232 12.84 9.15 31.07
CA GLU A 232 13.91 9.73 31.91
C GLU A 232 14.95 10.48 31.07
N ALA A 233 14.56 10.92 29.87
CA ALA A 233 15.46 11.51 28.87
C ALA A 233 15.94 12.94 29.22
N GLU A 234 16.11 13.28 30.50
CA GLU A 234 16.64 14.58 30.94
C GLU A 234 18.14 14.74 30.65
N SER A 235 18.82 13.70 30.14
CA SER A 235 20.24 13.75 29.80
C SER A 235 20.54 14.85 28.78
N GLY A 236 21.43 15.79 29.15
CA GLY A 236 21.86 16.91 28.30
C GLY A 236 22.28 16.55 26.86
N PRO A 237 22.95 15.41 26.60
CA PRO A 237 23.31 15.02 25.24
C PRO A 237 22.10 14.77 24.33
N LEU A 238 21.06 14.10 24.82
CA LEU A 238 19.87 13.79 24.03
C LEU A 238 19.05 15.05 23.75
N ARG A 239 18.95 15.96 24.73
CA ARG A 239 18.29 17.25 24.56
C ARG A 239 18.98 18.11 23.48
N ASN A 240 20.31 18.08 23.43
CA ASN A 240 21.06 18.78 22.38
C ASN A 240 20.80 18.20 20.98
N VAL A 241 20.81 16.88 20.84
CA VAL A 241 20.56 16.20 19.55
C VAL A 241 19.11 16.41 19.07
N THR A 242 18.16 16.52 20.00
CA THR A 242 16.73 16.66 19.71
C THR A 242 16.22 18.10 19.67
N LYS A 243 17.09 19.10 19.85
CA LYS A 243 16.74 20.53 19.91
C LYS A 243 15.89 21.03 18.72
N SER A 244 16.12 20.48 17.54
CA SER A 244 15.44 20.89 16.30
C SER A 244 14.31 19.94 15.88
N VAL A 245 13.99 18.94 16.70
CA VAL A 245 12.93 17.98 16.38
C VAL A 245 11.58 18.64 16.54
N LEU A 246 10.78 18.58 15.47
CA LEU A 246 9.42 19.07 15.47
C LEU A 246 8.50 18.08 16.19
N LYS A 247 7.53 18.61 16.95
CA LYS A 247 6.50 17.84 17.65
C LYS A 247 5.39 17.35 16.73
N THR A 248 5.29 17.93 15.53
CA THR A 248 4.27 17.57 14.54
C THR A 248 4.89 17.32 13.18
N ASN A 249 4.25 16.48 12.39
CA ASN A 249 4.63 16.17 11.01
C ASN A 249 4.10 17.22 9.99
N ARG A 250 3.45 18.30 10.46
CA ARG A 250 2.85 19.36 9.61
C ARG A 250 3.84 19.93 8.60
N ILE A 251 5.04 20.30 9.04
CA ILE A 251 6.03 20.93 8.18
C ILE A 251 6.54 19.93 7.13
N PRO A 252 7.00 18.71 7.52
CA PRO A 252 7.35 17.66 6.55
C PRO A 252 6.25 17.35 5.54
N GLU A 253 5.01 17.12 5.97
CA GLU A 253 3.88 16.85 5.07
C GLU A 253 3.64 18.01 4.09
N SER A 254 3.72 19.24 4.59
CA SER A 254 3.54 20.43 3.77
C SER A 254 4.66 20.62 2.75
N VAL A 255 5.89 20.19 3.09
CA VAL A 255 7.05 20.13 2.18
C VAL A 255 6.81 19.08 1.09
N PHE A 256 6.38 17.88 1.46
CA PHE A 256 6.06 16.82 0.50
C PHE A 256 4.92 17.21 -0.43
N GLY A 257 3.83 17.77 0.11
CA GLY A 257 2.68 18.20 -0.69
C GLY A 257 3.04 19.31 -1.68
N LEU A 258 3.86 20.28 -1.27
CA LEU A 258 4.36 21.31 -2.18
C LEU A 258 5.27 20.71 -3.26
N THR A 259 6.14 19.77 -2.88
CA THR A 259 7.06 19.11 -3.80
C THR A 259 6.29 18.29 -4.85
N ASP A 260 5.32 17.48 -4.45
CA ASP A 260 4.43 16.72 -5.34
C ASP A 260 3.63 17.64 -6.27
N TYR A 261 3.10 18.74 -5.75
CA TYR A 261 2.45 19.75 -6.58
C TYR A 261 3.39 20.30 -7.66
N LEU A 262 4.64 20.62 -7.32
CA LEU A 262 5.64 21.10 -8.28
C LEU A 262 5.99 20.04 -9.33
N PHE A 263 5.98 18.75 -8.97
CA PHE A 263 6.14 17.67 -9.95
C PHE A 263 5.00 17.64 -10.96
N ARG A 264 3.76 17.77 -10.50
CA ARG A 264 2.57 17.70 -11.37
C ARG A 264 2.40 18.95 -12.23
N ARG A 265 2.54 20.14 -11.63
CA ARG A 265 2.33 21.42 -12.31
C ARG A 265 3.45 21.77 -13.29
N ALA A 266 4.69 21.42 -12.95
CA ALA A 266 5.86 21.80 -13.72
C ALA A 266 6.83 20.60 -13.86
N PRO A 267 6.48 19.59 -14.67
CA PRO A 267 7.25 18.35 -14.79
C PRO A 267 8.68 18.60 -15.30
N ASN A 268 8.87 19.60 -16.16
CA ASN A 268 10.16 19.96 -16.73
C ASN A 268 11.07 20.79 -15.81
N MET A 269 10.59 21.18 -14.62
CA MET A 269 11.40 21.91 -13.65
C MET A 269 12.55 21.03 -13.15
N THR A 270 13.74 21.61 -12.92
CA THR A 270 14.86 20.86 -12.35
C THR A 270 14.63 20.58 -10.85
N MET A 271 15.25 19.53 -10.31
CA MET A 271 15.18 19.26 -8.87
C MET A 271 15.76 20.41 -8.04
N LEU A 272 16.87 21.01 -8.49
CA LEU A 272 17.47 22.17 -7.84
C LEU A 272 16.49 23.33 -7.70
N THR A 273 15.77 23.64 -8.78
CA THR A 273 14.75 24.69 -8.77
C THR A 273 13.58 24.34 -7.85
N ARG A 274 13.12 23.08 -7.84
CA ARG A 274 12.04 22.64 -6.93
C ARG A 274 12.46 22.78 -5.47
N GLU A 275 13.64 22.29 -5.11
CA GLU A 275 14.20 22.41 -3.76
C GLU A 275 14.32 23.87 -3.33
N ALA A 276 14.84 24.74 -4.22
CA ALA A 276 14.96 26.17 -3.95
C ALA A 276 13.59 26.82 -3.69
N LEU A 277 12.58 26.52 -4.52
CA LEU A 277 11.22 27.05 -4.33
C LEU A 277 10.57 26.55 -3.03
N VAL A 278 10.76 25.27 -2.70
CA VAL A 278 10.25 24.71 -1.44
C VAL A 278 10.88 25.41 -0.25
N LEU A 279 12.20 25.58 -0.24
CA LEU A 279 12.91 26.29 0.83
C LEU A 279 12.45 27.75 0.94
N LEU A 280 12.38 28.45 -0.19
CA LEU A 280 11.96 29.85 -0.26
C LEU A 280 10.55 30.06 0.32
N LEU A 281 9.61 29.18 -0.02
CA LEU A 281 8.23 29.26 0.43
C LEU A 281 8.06 28.82 1.89
N LYS A 282 8.71 27.72 2.30
CA LYS A 282 8.54 27.15 3.66
C LYS A 282 9.29 27.94 4.72
N ASN A 283 10.44 28.51 4.38
CA ASN A 283 11.19 29.37 5.29
C ASN A 283 10.65 30.81 5.30
N LYS A 284 9.59 31.11 4.53
CA LYS A 284 9.05 32.47 4.36
C LYS A 284 10.13 33.49 3.99
N THR A 285 11.07 33.08 3.13
CA THR A 285 12.27 33.86 2.85
C THR A 285 11.96 35.24 2.29
N PHE A 286 10.91 35.40 1.48
CA PHE A 286 10.49 36.72 1.01
C PHE A 286 9.94 37.61 2.12
N ALA A 287 9.12 37.07 3.03
CA ALA A 287 8.60 37.85 4.15
C ALA A 287 9.75 38.35 5.06
N TRP A 288 10.74 37.49 5.32
CA TRP A 288 11.96 37.91 6.02
C TRP A 288 12.75 38.94 5.20
N PHE A 289 12.93 38.70 3.90
CA PHE A 289 13.66 39.62 3.02
C PHE A 289 13.02 41.00 3.01
N ASP A 290 11.68 41.08 3.05
CA ASP A 290 10.93 42.33 3.07
C ASP A 290 11.17 43.17 4.33
N THR A 291 11.45 42.51 5.48
CA THR A 291 11.79 43.20 6.75
C THR A 291 13.16 43.85 6.78
N LEU A 292 14.05 43.52 5.83
CA LEU A 292 15.41 44.05 5.78
C LEU A 292 15.45 45.48 5.22
N SER A 293 16.47 46.24 5.63
CA SER A 293 16.78 47.54 5.05
C SER A 293 17.23 47.42 3.59
N LEU A 294 17.22 48.52 2.84
CA LEU A 294 17.64 48.53 1.43
C LEU A 294 19.11 48.09 1.26
N GLU A 295 19.98 48.47 2.19
CA GLU A 295 21.40 48.10 2.19
C GLU A 295 21.60 46.60 2.42
N GLU A 296 20.90 46.03 3.41
CA GLU A 296 20.93 44.59 3.69
C GLU A 296 20.32 43.78 2.54
N LYS A 297 19.19 44.22 1.97
CA LYS A 297 18.58 43.60 0.78
C LYS A 297 19.57 43.51 -0.37
N THR A 298 20.25 44.62 -0.66
CA THR A 298 21.26 44.70 -1.72
C THR A 298 22.42 43.75 -1.45
N THR A 299 22.87 43.67 -0.20
CA THR A 299 23.95 42.77 0.23
C THR A 299 23.56 41.30 0.06
N GLN A 300 22.37 40.91 0.51
CA GLN A 300 21.90 39.53 0.36
C GLN A 300 21.71 39.12 -1.11
N LEU A 301 21.21 40.04 -1.97
CA LEU A 301 21.09 39.78 -3.40
C LEU A 301 22.45 39.62 -4.09
N LYS A 302 23.46 40.42 -3.71
CA LYS A 302 24.83 40.26 -4.20
C LYS A 302 25.39 38.89 -3.81
N LEU A 303 25.27 38.51 -2.54
CA LEU A 303 25.69 37.20 -2.05
C LEU A 303 24.99 36.05 -2.78
N ALA A 304 23.69 36.18 -3.07
CA ALA A 304 22.94 35.17 -3.82
C ALA A 304 23.47 35.02 -5.26
N LYS A 305 23.77 36.15 -5.94
CA LYS A 305 24.37 36.16 -7.28
C LYS A 305 25.76 35.52 -7.30
N GLU A 306 26.58 35.82 -6.30
CA GLU A 306 27.95 35.28 -6.19
C GLU A 306 27.95 33.77 -5.90
N ARG A 307 27.04 33.29 -5.04
CA ARG A 307 26.98 31.87 -4.63
C ARG A 307 26.20 30.98 -5.60
N GLY A 308 25.30 31.54 -6.41
CA GLY A 308 24.47 30.80 -7.36
C GLY A 308 25.24 29.88 -8.32
N PRO A 309 26.33 30.34 -8.99
CA PRO A 309 27.13 29.52 -9.88
C PRO A 309 27.75 28.30 -9.20
N ALA A 310 28.26 28.46 -7.97
CA ALA A 310 28.85 27.36 -7.20
C ALA A 310 27.81 26.28 -6.88
N LEU A 311 26.59 26.68 -6.51
CA LEU A 311 25.47 25.77 -6.27
C LEU A 311 25.08 24.99 -7.54
N CYS A 312 25.03 25.67 -8.69
CA CYS A 312 24.73 25.05 -9.98
C CYS A 312 25.80 24.03 -10.38
N SER A 313 27.07 24.37 -10.19
CA SER A 313 28.20 23.46 -10.44
C SER A 313 28.10 22.20 -9.58
N LEU A 314 27.82 22.35 -8.27
CA LEU A 314 27.63 21.23 -7.36
C LEU A 314 26.46 20.33 -7.78
N TYR A 315 25.35 20.93 -8.22
CA TYR A 315 24.20 20.18 -8.75
C TYR A 315 24.57 19.37 -9.99
N LEU A 316 25.28 19.95 -10.94
CA LEU A 316 25.73 19.26 -12.16
C LEU A 316 26.70 18.11 -11.83
N GLN A 317 27.61 18.30 -10.87
CA GLN A 317 28.51 17.25 -10.40
C GLN A 317 27.73 16.10 -9.76
N ARG A 318 26.77 16.38 -8.88
CA ARG A 318 25.89 15.37 -8.28
C ARG A 318 25.08 14.62 -9.34
N LYS A 319 24.54 15.33 -10.34
CA LYS A 319 23.80 14.72 -11.45
C LYS A 319 24.68 13.75 -12.26
N LYS A 320 25.93 14.13 -12.54
CA LYS A 320 26.90 13.25 -13.21
C LYS A 320 27.21 12.02 -12.35
N ALA A 321 27.53 12.20 -11.06
CA ALA A 321 27.82 11.10 -10.14
C ALA A 321 26.66 10.09 -10.04
N LEU A 322 25.43 10.57 -9.88
CA LEU A 322 24.22 9.72 -9.86
C LEU A 322 24.00 8.97 -11.18
N THR A 323 24.36 9.58 -12.30
CA THR A 323 24.24 8.94 -13.62
C THR A 323 25.24 7.80 -13.76
N GLU A 324 26.49 8.02 -13.33
CA GLU A 324 27.52 6.97 -13.33
C GLU A 324 27.19 5.83 -12.34
N GLU A 325 26.67 6.15 -11.16
CA GLU A 325 26.21 5.14 -10.20
C GLU A 325 25.09 4.26 -10.78
N ARG A 326 24.13 4.87 -11.50
CA ARG A 326 23.06 4.13 -12.18
C ARG A 326 23.59 3.22 -13.29
N LYS A 327 24.56 3.70 -14.09
CA LYS A 327 25.22 2.90 -15.13
C LYS A 327 25.94 1.69 -14.52
N GLU A 328 26.68 1.91 -13.44
CA GLU A 328 27.42 0.83 -12.76
C GLU A 328 26.47 -0.21 -12.15
N ARG A 329 25.36 0.23 -11.55
CA ARG A 329 24.32 -0.67 -11.03
C ARG A 329 23.71 -1.52 -12.14
N LEU A 330 23.45 -0.92 -13.30
CA LEU A 330 22.95 -1.63 -14.48
C LEU A 330 23.98 -2.63 -15.03
N ARG A 331 25.27 -2.26 -15.07
CA ARG A 331 26.37 -3.13 -15.50
C ARG A 331 26.48 -4.35 -14.59
N LYS A 332 26.51 -4.15 -13.27
CA LYS A 332 26.53 -5.24 -12.28
C LYS A 332 25.31 -6.16 -12.39
N ALA A 333 24.12 -5.60 -12.60
CA ALA A 333 22.91 -6.42 -12.81
C ALA A 333 23.01 -7.29 -14.07
N LYS A 334 23.57 -6.73 -15.17
CA LYS A 334 23.81 -7.48 -16.41
C LYS A 334 24.85 -8.58 -16.21
N GLU A 335 25.97 -8.28 -15.56
CA GLU A 335 27.02 -9.24 -15.25
C GLU A 335 26.51 -10.39 -14.38
N GLU A 336 25.72 -10.08 -13.35
CA GLU A 336 25.10 -11.09 -12.49
C GLU A 336 24.11 -11.95 -13.27
N THR A 337 23.31 -11.36 -14.16
CA THR A 337 22.41 -12.12 -15.04
C THR A 337 23.20 -13.06 -15.96
N VAL A 338 24.30 -12.60 -16.54
CA VAL A 338 25.18 -13.44 -17.37
C VAL A 338 25.81 -14.56 -16.55
N ARG A 339 26.30 -14.25 -15.35
CA ARG A 339 26.88 -15.24 -14.42
C ARG A 339 25.86 -16.30 -14.02
N GLN A 340 24.63 -15.91 -13.71
CA GLN A 340 23.52 -16.83 -13.41
C GLN A 340 23.16 -17.70 -14.60
N ARG A 341 23.19 -17.15 -15.82
CA ARG A 341 22.99 -17.94 -17.05
C ARG A 341 24.12 -18.95 -17.26
N MET A 342 25.37 -18.52 -17.14
CA MET A 342 26.54 -19.41 -17.29
C MET A 342 26.54 -20.49 -16.22
N SER A 343 26.27 -20.15 -14.95
CA SER A 343 26.19 -21.14 -13.87
C SER A 343 25.04 -22.12 -14.09
N ALA A 344 23.89 -21.67 -14.59
CA ALA A 344 22.79 -22.55 -14.96
C ALA A 344 23.18 -23.51 -16.11
N VAL A 345 23.93 -23.05 -17.11
CA VAL A 345 24.45 -23.90 -18.19
C VAL A 345 25.40 -24.96 -17.64
N VAL A 346 26.34 -24.58 -16.76
CA VAL A 346 27.28 -25.52 -16.13
C VAL A 346 26.53 -26.55 -15.27
N VAL A 347 25.56 -26.12 -14.47
CA VAL A 347 24.73 -27.02 -13.66
C VAL A 347 23.96 -27.99 -14.55
N ARG A 348 23.34 -27.52 -15.65
CA ARG A 348 22.64 -28.40 -16.60
C ARG A 348 23.58 -29.40 -17.26
N SER A 349 24.77 -28.97 -17.68
CA SER A 349 25.79 -29.85 -18.25
C SER A 349 26.20 -30.94 -17.26
N ASN A 350 26.48 -30.57 -16.01
CA ASN A 350 26.82 -31.52 -14.95
C ASN A 350 25.70 -32.53 -14.67
N LEU A 351 24.44 -32.08 -14.61
CA LEU A 351 23.29 -32.96 -14.41
C LEU A 351 23.08 -33.91 -15.60
N THR A 352 23.35 -33.43 -16.82
CA THR A 352 23.29 -34.24 -18.05
C THR A 352 24.35 -35.34 -18.02
N ASN A 353 25.59 -34.99 -17.65
CA ASN A 353 26.68 -35.95 -17.51
C ASN A 353 26.38 -36.99 -16.42
N GLN A 354 25.78 -36.59 -15.29
CA GLN A 354 25.40 -37.51 -14.22
C GLN A 354 24.34 -38.53 -14.65
N VAL A 355 23.37 -38.13 -15.47
CA VAL A 355 22.37 -39.08 -16.01
C VAL A 355 22.94 -39.93 -17.13
N ALA A 356 23.86 -39.41 -17.94
CA ALA A 356 24.52 -40.17 -19.00
C ALA A 356 25.25 -41.42 -18.47
N VAL A 357 25.81 -41.38 -17.26
CA VAL A 357 26.45 -42.53 -16.60
C VAL A 357 25.49 -43.71 -16.39
N TYR A 358 24.21 -43.43 -16.11
CA TYR A 358 23.21 -44.45 -15.78
C TYR A 358 22.21 -44.74 -16.92
N GLY A 359 22.19 -43.88 -17.94
CA GLY A 359 21.15 -43.81 -18.96
C GLY A 359 19.89 -43.10 -18.46
N LEU A 360 19.14 -42.45 -19.33
CA LEU A 360 17.85 -41.84 -18.99
C LEU A 360 16.76 -42.91 -18.99
N TRP A 361 16.08 -43.11 -17.86
CA TRP A 361 15.00 -44.09 -17.76
C TRP A 361 13.67 -43.45 -18.08
N THR A 362 12.99 -43.94 -19.11
CA THR A 362 11.79 -43.34 -19.72
C THR A 362 10.49 -44.04 -19.36
N ASN A 363 10.55 -45.29 -18.90
CA ASN A 363 9.40 -46.10 -18.49
C ASN A 363 9.73 -46.90 -17.22
N GLU A 364 8.70 -47.47 -16.58
CA GLU A 364 8.85 -48.19 -15.32
C GLU A 364 9.72 -49.46 -15.46
N LEU A 365 9.67 -50.13 -16.62
CA LEU A 365 10.51 -51.30 -16.91
C LEU A 365 11.99 -50.93 -16.95
N GLU A 366 12.35 -49.80 -17.57
CA GLU A 366 13.72 -49.29 -17.62
C GLU A 366 14.23 -48.87 -16.24
N VAL A 367 13.37 -48.31 -15.39
CA VAL A 367 13.71 -48.00 -13.99
C VAL A 367 14.06 -49.29 -13.24
N ASP A 368 13.29 -50.35 -13.44
CA ASP A 368 13.50 -51.63 -12.75
C ASP A 368 14.73 -52.38 -13.26
N MET A 369 14.93 -52.42 -14.57
CA MET A 369 16.13 -52.97 -15.19
C MET A 369 17.39 -52.17 -14.81
N GLY A 370 17.31 -50.84 -14.77
CA GLY A 370 18.40 -49.97 -14.37
C GLY A 370 18.79 -50.13 -12.91
N LEU A 371 17.81 -50.31 -12.02
CA LEU A 371 18.04 -50.58 -10.60
C LEU A 371 18.52 -52.01 -10.32
N ALA A 372 18.19 -52.98 -11.16
CA ALA A 372 18.68 -54.36 -11.04
C ALA A 372 20.18 -54.48 -11.37
N LYS A 373 20.69 -53.62 -12.27
CA LYS A 373 22.13 -53.56 -12.64
C LYS A 373 23.02 -52.99 -11.54
N LEU A 374 22.45 -52.32 -10.54
CA LEU A 374 23.19 -51.69 -9.44
C LEU A 374 23.15 -52.56 -8.19
N SER A 375 24.30 -53.04 -7.73
CA SER A 375 24.35 -53.96 -6.58
C SER A 375 24.24 -53.25 -5.22
N LYS A 376 24.77 -52.02 -5.11
CA LYS A 376 24.82 -51.29 -3.83
C LYS A 376 23.60 -50.39 -3.62
N PRO A 377 22.95 -50.40 -2.44
CA PRO A 377 21.84 -49.50 -2.12
C PRO A 377 22.18 -48.01 -2.24
N SER A 378 23.43 -47.63 -1.95
CA SER A 378 23.92 -46.25 -2.09
C SER A 378 24.03 -45.79 -3.55
N GLU A 379 24.35 -46.70 -4.47
CA GLU A 379 24.41 -46.43 -5.92
C GLU A 379 23.01 -46.29 -6.52
N LYS A 380 22.05 -47.13 -6.08
CA LYS A 380 20.63 -47.00 -6.44
C LYS A 380 20.06 -45.64 -6.06
N LEU A 381 20.39 -45.17 -4.85
CA LEU A 381 19.99 -43.84 -4.37
C LEU A 381 20.56 -42.73 -5.25
N ARG A 382 21.87 -42.77 -5.56
CA ARG A 382 22.53 -41.77 -6.43
C ARG A 382 21.95 -41.74 -7.84
N ALA A 383 21.68 -42.90 -8.42
CA ALA A 383 21.07 -43.01 -9.75
C ALA A 383 19.66 -42.37 -9.76
N LEU A 384 18.81 -42.70 -8.78
CA LEU A 384 17.46 -42.11 -8.65
C LEU A 384 17.50 -40.59 -8.40
N GLU A 385 18.43 -40.12 -7.56
CA GLU A 385 18.63 -38.68 -7.37
C GLU A 385 19.08 -37.98 -8.66
N ALA A 386 19.97 -38.59 -9.44
CA ALA A 386 20.41 -38.06 -10.73
C ALA A 386 19.23 -37.94 -11.71
N GLN A 387 18.41 -39.00 -11.83
CA GLN A 387 17.19 -38.99 -12.66
C GLN A 387 16.22 -37.88 -12.25
N LEU A 388 15.91 -37.76 -10.95
CA LEU A 388 14.98 -36.74 -10.44
C LEU A 388 15.52 -35.32 -10.59
N LYS A 389 16.82 -35.08 -10.33
CA LYS A 389 17.47 -33.76 -10.52
C LYS A 389 17.49 -33.35 -11.99
N PHE A 390 17.78 -34.28 -12.90
CA PHE A 390 17.78 -34.03 -14.34
C PHE A 390 16.37 -33.71 -14.85
N ARG A 391 15.37 -34.51 -14.48
CA ARG A 391 13.96 -34.28 -14.84
C ARG A 391 13.43 -32.94 -14.34
N LYS A 392 13.81 -32.54 -13.13
CA LYS A 392 13.44 -31.23 -12.55
C LYS A 392 14.13 -30.04 -13.23
N ASN A 393 15.45 -30.10 -13.37
CA ASN A 393 16.26 -28.91 -13.66
C ASN A 393 16.68 -28.79 -15.14
N VAL A 394 16.74 -29.91 -15.86
CA VAL A 394 17.08 -29.96 -17.30
C VAL A 394 15.81 -30.10 -18.13
N LEU A 395 14.99 -31.14 -17.89
CA LEU A 395 13.74 -31.36 -18.65
C LEU A 395 12.59 -30.44 -18.20
N LYS A 396 12.70 -29.81 -17.03
CA LYS A 396 11.64 -28.97 -16.42
C LYS A 396 10.28 -29.67 -16.40
N GLN A 397 10.29 -30.96 -16.04
CA GLN A 397 9.09 -31.78 -16.01
C GLN A 397 8.08 -31.20 -14.99
N PRO A 398 6.82 -30.92 -15.38
CA PRO A 398 5.80 -30.45 -14.46
C PRO A 398 5.44 -31.57 -13.46
N GLY A 399 5.27 -31.21 -12.19
CA GLY A 399 4.91 -32.14 -11.13
C GLY A 399 4.96 -31.48 -9.75
N ASP A 400 4.31 -32.09 -8.75
CA ASP A 400 4.33 -31.58 -7.37
C ASP A 400 5.78 -31.48 -6.86
N ARG A 401 6.11 -30.35 -6.23
CA ARG A 401 7.42 -30.07 -5.63
C ARG A 401 7.86 -31.16 -4.66
N LYS A 402 6.92 -31.87 -4.02
CA LYS A 402 7.17 -33.01 -3.13
C LYS A 402 7.76 -34.22 -3.85
N LEU A 403 7.40 -34.45 -5.12
CA LEU A 403 7.93 -35.58 -5.92
C LEU A 403 9.41 -35.43 -6.25
N PHE A 404 9.90 -34.18 -6.30
CA PHE A 404 11.31 -33.85 -6.51
C PHE A 404 12.09 -33.61 -5.22
N ALA A 405 11.53 -33.93 -4.05
CA ALA A 405 12.20 -33.79 -2.76
C ALA A 405 13.03 -35.04 -2.44
N PHE A 406 14.14 -34.85 -1.71
CA PHE A 406 15.02 -35.95 -1.25
C PHE A 406 14.93 -36.19 0.26
N SER A 407 14.13 -35.38 0.97
CA SER A 407 13.90 -35.49 2.40
C SER A 407 12.57 -34.88 2.82
N GLU A 408 12.02 -35.38 3.92
CA GLU A 408 10.80 -34.88 4.55
C GLU A 408 11.00 -34.87 6.08
N LYS A 409 10.61 -33.77 6.75
CA LYS A 409 10.73 -33.59 8.22
C LYS A 409 12.10 -34.03 8.81
N ARG A 410 13.20 -33.65 8.14
CA ARG A 410 14.61 -33.97 8.48
C ARG A 410 15.06 -35.42 8.27
N ALA A 411 14.21 -36.32 7.75
CA ALA A 411 14.61 -37.68 7.35
C ALA A 411 14.85 -37.75 5.83
N LYS A 412 15.93 -38.43 5.40
CA LYS A 412 16.21 -38.67 3.97
C LYS A 412 15.29 -39.76 3.43
N HIS A 413 14.79 -39.60 2.20
CA HIS A 413 13.96 -40.63 1.57
C HIS A 413 14.78 -41.88 1.25
N THR A 414 14.15 -43.05 1.39
CA THR A 414 14.71 -44.32 0.96
C THR A 414 14.67 -44.44 -0.57
N TRP A 415 15.53 -45.30 -1.15
CA TRP A 415 15.55 -45.52 -2.60
C TRP A 415 14.20 -46.05 -3.13
N GLN A 416 13.44 -46.80 -2.32
CA GLN A 416 12.09 -47.27 -2.66
C GLN A 416 11.10 -46.10 -2.80
N LYS A 417 11.17 -45.11 -1.90
CA LYS A 417 10.33 -43.91 -1.97
C LYS A 417 10.70 -43.02 -3.15
N LEU A 418 11.99 -42.88 -3.46
CA LEU A 418 12.46 -42.14 -4.64
C LEU A 418 12.08 -42.84 -5.95
N LYS A 419 12.10 -44.17 -6.00
CA LYS A 419 11.58 -44.97 -7.12
C LYS A 419 10.10 -44.69 -7.35
N LEU A 420 9.28 -44.73 -6.29
CA LEU A 420 7.85 -44.44 -6.38
C LEU A 420 7.59 -43.01 -6.89
N ASN A 421 8.34 -42.03 -6.39
CA ASN A 421 8.24 -40.65 -6.85
C ASN A 421 8.63 -40.51 -8.34
N LEU A 422 9.68 -41.20 -8.78
CA LEU A 422 10.10 -41.21 -10.19
C LEU A 422 9.04 -41.87 -11.09
N ASN A 423 8.51 -43.03 -10.71
CA ASN A 423 7.46 -43.71 -11.48
C ASN A 423 6.19 -42.87 -11.54
N THR A 424 5.81 -42.20 -10.45
CA THR A 424 4.67 -41.27 -10.44
C THR A 424 4.87 -40.12 -11.42
N LEU A 425 6.08 -39.56 -11.50
CA LEU A 425 6.42 -38.53 -12.49
C LEU A 425 6.41 -39.06 -13.92
N LEU A 426 6.91 -40.27 -14.15
CA LEU A 426 6.89 -40.91 -15.47
C LEU A 426 5.45 -41.16 -15.93
N VAL A 427 4.60 -41.76 -15.10
CA VAL A 427 3.18 -41.99 -15.39
C VAL A 427 2.44 -40.68 -15.65
N ALA A 428 2.70 -39.63 -14.85
CA ALA A 428 2.15 -38.30 -15.06
C ALA A 428 2.57 -37.67 -16.41
N ALA A 429 3.80 -37.93 -16.86
CA ALA A 429 4.26 -37.46 -18.18
C ALA A 429 3.59 -38.19 -19.35
N TYR A 430 3.13 -39.44 -19.16
CA TYR A 430 2.33 -40.16 -20.16
C TYR A 430 0.83 -39.83 -20.09
N SER A 431 0.34 -39.24 -18.99
CA SER A 431 -1.09 -38.88 -18.80
C SER A 431 -1.43 -37.42 -19.08
N VAL A 432 -0.42 -36.57 -19.33
CA VAL A 432 -0.62 -35.37 -20.16
C VAL A 432 -0.54 -35.80 -21.61
N ALA A 433 -1.64 -36.37 -22.11
CA ALA A 433 -1.79 -36.65 -23.53
C ALA A 433 -1.73 -35.31 -24.30
N PRO A 434 -0.81 -35.13 -25.26
CA PRO A 434 -1.13 -34.37 -26.47
C PRO A 434 -2.36 -35.04 -27.11
N SER A 435 -3.19 -34.28 -27.82
CA SER A 435 -4.24 -34.87 -28.67
C SER A 435 -3.72 -36.13 -29.38
N SER A 436 -4.44 -37.23 -29.18
CA SER A 436 -4.00 -38.63 -29.35
C SER A 436 -3.55 -39.02 -30.77
N ASP A 437 -3.66 -38.14 -31.75
CA ASP A 437 -3.39 -38.46 -33.16
C ASP A 437 -2.00 -37.98 -33.62
N LEU A 438 -1.44 -36.90 -33.04
CA LEU A 438 -0.15 -36.34 -33.48
C LEU A 438 1.09 -36.99 -32.86
N LEU A 439 0.95 -37.78 -31.78
CA LEU A 439 2.07 -38.62 -31.31
C LEU A 439 2.30 -39.82 -32.22
N GLN A 440 1.27 -40.27 -32.95
CA GLN A 440 1.37 -41.42 -33.83
C GLN A 440 2.14 -41.13 -35.12
N ILE A 441 2.30 -39.85 -35.49
CA ILE A 441 3.02 -39.43 -36.70
C ILE A 441 4.52 -39.22 -36.45
N VAL A 442 4.96 -39.14 -35.19
CA VAL A 442 6.37 -38.95 -34.85
C VAL A 442 7.18 -40.17 -35.28
N GLY A 443 8.21 -39.94 -36.09
CA GLY A 443 9.06 -40.96 -36.68
C GLY A 443 8.50 -41.61 -37.95
N LYS A 444 7.27 -41.23 -38.38
CA LYS A 444 6.71 -41.70 -39.65
C LYS A 444 7.19 -40.86 -40.83
N ARG A 445 7.18 -41.50 -42.00
CA ARG A 445 7.34 -40.84 -43.29
C ARG A 445 6.10 -40.03 -43.59
N ILE A 446 6.30 -38.85 -44.16
CA ILE A 446 5.21 -37.98 -44.60
C ILE A 446 5.48 -37.46 -46.00
N GLU A 447 4.42 -37.08 -46.71
CA GLU A 447 4.50 -36.15 -47.84
C GLU A 447 3.73 -34.89 -47.46
N HIS A 448 4.37 -33.74 -47.60
CA HIS A 448 3.79 -32.45 -47.23
C HIS A 448 3.68 -31.55 -48.47
N ARG A 449 2.47 -31.09 -48.77
CA ARG A 449 2.15 -30.25 -49.91
C ARG A 449 2.46 -28.79 -49.61
N PHE A 450 3.17 -28.14 -50.53
CA PHE A 450 3.39 -26.70 -50.54
C PHE A 450 3.08 -26.14 -51.93
N GLU A 451 2.59 -24.92 -51.99
CA GLU A 451 2.44 -24.17 -53.24
C GLU A 451 3.68 -23.30 -53.47
N GLU A 452 4.47 -23.61 -54.49
CA GLU A 452 5.64 -22.81 -54.90
C GLU A 452 5.45 -22.34 -56.34
N ASP A 453 5.56 -21.03 -56.56
CA ASP A 453 5.42 -20.38 -57.87
C ASP A 453 4.09 -20.69 -58.61
N GLY A 454 3.03 -20.99 -57.86
CA GLY A 454 1.68 -21.28 -58.40
C GLY A 454 1.48 -22.73 -58.86
N GLU A 455 2.44 -23.62 -58.60
CA GLU A 455 2.30 -25.07 -58.81
C GLU A 455 2.39 -25.81 -57.46
N GLU A 456 1.49 -26.79 -57.25
CA GLU A 456 1.51 -27.63 -56.06
C GLU A 456 2.62 -28.68 -56.13
N ARG A 457 3.46 -28.76 -55.09
CA ARG A 457 4.54 -29.75 -54.96
C ARG A 457 4.48 -30.47 -53.63
N TRP A 458 4.74 -31.77 -53.67
CA TRP A 458 4.80 -32.65 -52.52
C TRP A 458 6.24 -32.90 -52.08
N TRP A 459 6.49 -32.69 -50.80
CA TRP A 459 7.82 -32.81 -50.21
C TRP A 459 7.86 -33.99 -49.23
N PRO A 460 8.61 -35.06 -49.54
CA PRO A 460 8.76 -36.19 -48.64
C PRO A 460 9.66 -35.82 -47.46
N GLY A 461 9.26 -36.21 -46.25
CA GLY A 461 9.98 -35.91 -45.03
C GLY A 461 9.72 -36.90 -43.91
N THR A 462 10.31 -36.62 -42.75
CA THR A 462 10.11 -37.40 -41.53
C THR A 462 9.83 -36.46 -40.35
N VAL A 463 8.79 -36.78 -39.59
CA VAL A 463 8.43 -36.01 -38.39
C VAL A 463 9.34 -36.42 -37.24
N THR A 464 9.99 -35.44 -36.62
CA THR A 464 10.87 -35.60 -35.47
C THR A 464 10.13 -35.31 -34.16
N PRO A 465 10.63 -35.81 -33.02
CA PRO A 465 9.97 -35.66 -31.73
C PRO A 465 9.71 -34.20 -31.34
N PRO A 466 8.62 -33.90 -30.62
CA PRO A 466 8.26 -32.54 -30.27
C PRO A 466 9.34 -31.89 -29.38
N VAL A 467 9.68 -30.66 -29.71
CA VAL A 467 10.58 -29.79 -28.94
C VAL A 467 9.75 -28.65 -28.36
N ARG A 468 9.92 -28.36 -27.08
CA ARG A 468 9.21 -27.25 -26.44
C ARG A 468 9.87 -25.93 -26.85
N GLY A 469 9.12 -25.04 -27.49
CA GLY A 469 9.61 -23.76 -27.98
C GLY A 469 10.17 -22.89 -26.85
N THR A 470 11.16 -22.04 -27.18
CA THR A 470 11.81 -21.12 -26.22
C THR A 470 11.09 -19.76 -26.10
N GLY A 471 9.98 -19.57 -26.82
CA GLY A 471 9.14 -18.36 -26.78
C GLY A 471 8.26 -18.24 -25.53
N PRO A 472 7.68 -17.05 -25.28
CA PRO A 472 6.86 -16.78 -24.10
C PRO A 472 5.49 -17.43 -24.26
N GLY A 473 5.37 -18.69 -23.84
CA GLY A 473 4.16 -19.49 -23.93
C GLY A 473 4.43 -21.00 -23.81
N GLY A 474 5.65 -21.44 -24.15
CA GLY A 474 6.04 -22.85 -24.02
C GLY A 474 5.22 -23.80 -24.89
N GLU A 475 4.73 -23.32 -26.03
CA GLU A 475 4.02 -24.10 -27.03
C GLU A 475 4.89 -25.25 -27.54
N ILE A 476 4.24 -26.38 -27.79
CA ILE A 476 4.88 -27.60 -28.27
C ILE A 476 4.96 -27.49 -29.79
N THR A 477 6.17 -27.63 -30.35
CA THR A 477 6.38 -27.65 -31.80
C THR A 477 6.98 -28.99 -32.21
N TYR A 478 6.52 -29.55 -33.31
CA TYR A 478 7.12 -30.73 -33.94
C TYR A 478 8.14 -30.30 -34.99
N GLY A 479 9.26 -30.98 -35.07
CA GLY A 479 10.24 -30.75 -36.12
C GLY A 479 9.95 -31.66 -37.32
N ILE A 480 10.15 -31.19 -38.55
CA ILE A 480 10.10 -31.99 -39.77
C ILE A 480 11.43 -31.83 -40.48
N VAL A 481 11.99 -32.94 -40.96
CA VAL A 481 13.17 -32.95 -41.82
C VAL A 481 12.75 -33.48 -43.18
N TYR A 482 12.90 -32.65 -44.22
CA TYR A 482 12.60 -33.04 -45.59
C TYR A 482 13.82 -33.69 -46.24
N ASP A 483 13.61 -34.66 -47.12
CA ASP A 483 14.69 -35.42 -47.75
C ASP A 483 15.57 -34.56 -48.67
N THR A 484 15.00 -33.49 -49.20
CA THR A 484 15.66 -32.50 -50.04
C THR A 484 16.55 -31.54 -49.24
N ASP A 485 16.31 -31.38 -47.93
CA ASP A 485 17.03 -30.47 -47.04
C ASP A 485 17.28 -31.09 -45.67
N VAL A 486 18.06 -32.17 -45.66
CA VAL A 486 18.31 -33.02 -44.49
C VAL A 486 19.10 -32.31 -43.37
N GLN A 487 19.69 -31.15 -43.66
CA GLN A 487 20.48 -30.39 -42.67
C GLN A 487 19.63 -29.44 -41.82
N ARG A 488 18.36 -29.24 -42.18
CA ARG A 488 17.48 -28.29 -41.52
C ARG A 488 16.25 -28.98 -40.92
N VAL A 489 15.94 -28.61 -39.68
CA VAL A 489 14.71 -29.02 -39.00
C VAL A 489 13.72 -27.87 -39.06
N TYR A 490 12.58 -28.09 -39.70
CA TYR A 490 11.50 -27.13 -39.81
C TYR A 490 10.53 -27.34 -38.64
N CYS A 491 10.25 -26.30 -37.85
CA CYS A 491 9.39 -26.40 -36.68
C CYS A 491 7.96 -25.95 -37.01
N CYS A 492 6.98 -26.82 -36.80
CA CYS A 492 5.56 -26.53 -36.96
C CYS A 492 4.85 -26.65 -35.59
N THR A 493 3.87 -25.79 -35.31
CA THR A 493 3.11 -25.92 -34.06
C THR A 493 2.12 -27.10 -34.15
N VAL A 494 1.59 -27.53 -33.00
CA VAL A 494 0.55 -28.56 -32.96
C VAL A 494 -0.67 -28.16 -33.80
N GLY A 495 -1.06 -26.89 -33.76
CA GLY A 495 -2.22 -26.38 -34.50
C GLY A 495 -2.02 -26.45 -36.00
N ASP A 496 -0.85 -26.02 -36.49
CA ASP A 496 -0.55 -26.00 -37.93
C ASP A 496 -0.58 -27.42 -38.52
N LEU A 497 0.07 -28.37 -37.86
CA LEU A 497 0.12 -29.77 -38.31
C LEU A 497 -1.24 -30.46 -38.32
N THR A 498 -2.12 -30.15 -37.37
CA THR A 498 -3.49 -30.69 -37.39
C THR A 498 -4.26 -30.15 -38.59
N VAL A 499 -4.13 -28.85 -38.88
CA VAL A 499 -4.78 -28.22 -40.03
C VAL A 499 -4.27 -28.82 -41.34
N ASP A 500 -2.97 -29.04 -41.49
CA ASP A 500 -2.39 -29.60 -42.71
C ASP A 500 -2.85 -31.05 -42.94
N ILE A 501 -3.01 -31.86 -41.88
CA ILE A 501 -3.56 -33.21 -41.98
C ILE A 501 -5.05 -33.18 -42.35
N ASP A 502 -5.84 -32.34 -41.68
CA ASP A 502 -7.28 -32.25 -41.89
C ASP A 502 -7.63 -31.72 -43.30
N ASN A 503 -6.81 -30.83 -43.84
CA ASN A 503 -6.95 -30.31 -45.21
C ASN A 503 -6.43 -31.29 -46.27
N GLY A 504 -5.76 -32.38 -45.86
CA GLY A 504 -5.12 -33.32 -46.77
C GLY A 504 -3.83 -32.78 -47.42
N ASP A 505 -3.25 -31.72 -46.85
CA ASP A 505 -1.96 -31.15 -47.25
C ASP A 505 -0.78 -31.93 -46.69
N LEU A 506 -1.00 -32.76 -45.66
CA LEU A 506 0.01 -33.64 -45.09
C LEU A 506 -0.49 -35.08 -45.04
N LEU A 507 0.18 -35.93 -45.80
CA LEU A 507 -0.11 -37.36 -45.86
C LEU A 507 0.93 -38.13 -45.05
N VAL A 508 0.47 -39.01 -44.18
CA VAL A 508 1.33 -39.90 -43.38
C VAL A 508 1.40 -41.25 -44.09
N LEU A 509 2.62 -41.67 -44.45
CA LEU A 509 2.90 -42.90 -45.19
C LEU A 509 3.06 -44.13 -44.27
#